data_AF-A0A9N9INC3-F1
#
_entry.id   AF-A0A9N9INC3-F1
#
_cell.length_a   1.000
_cell.length_b   1.000
_cell.length_c   1.000
_cell.angle_alpha   90.00
_cell.angle_beta   90.00
_cell.angle_gamma   90.00
#
_symmetry.space_group_name_H-M   'P 1'
#
loop_
_entity.id
_entity.type
_entity.pdbx_description
1 polymer ?
#
loop_
_entity_poly.entity_id
_entity_poly.type
_entity_poly.pdbx_seq_one_letter_code
_entity_poly.pdbx_strand_id
1 'polypeptide(L)'
;IGAHLMEEPEIVRDMIRTIKGSGLNIPISIKIRIHNDLKKTHEFVKRAEVAGLDFITVHGRTRRAKSSSPVNVMAIKLCKESINIPLIANGDVFSLKDADKLYEVTKCDGVMSARGLLKNPTLFTGLEYTSWNCIEKFVKLSIAYGTNHFIFHHHL
;
A
#
# COMPACT_ATOMS: atom_id res chain seq x y z
N ILE A 1 10.31 0.06 11.79
CA ILE A 1 9.78 -1.00 12.69
C ILE A 1 8.96 -2.02 11.89
N GLY A 2 7.91 -1.63 11.15
CA GLY A 2 7.05 -2.60 10.41
C GLY A 2 7.77 -3.64 9.53
N ALA A 3 8.62 -3.22 8.57
CA ALA A 3 9.28 -4.16 7.65
C ALA A 3 10.30 -5.12 8.31
N HIS A 4 10.57 -4.99 9.61
CA HIS A 4 11.39 -5.97 10.34
C HIS A 4 10.63 -7.28 10.58
N LEU A 5 9.31 -7.21 10.81
CA LEU A 5 8.46 -8.38 11.03
C LEU A 5 8.42 -9.35 9.83
N MET A 6 8.83 -8.88 8.66
CA MET A 6 8.97 -9.75 7.49
C MET A 6 10.08 -10.80 7.62
N GLU A 7 11.06 -10.56 8.50
CA GLU A 7 12.08 -11.56 8.83
C GLU A 7 11.56 -12.60 9.84
N GLU A 8 10.36 -12.40 10.40
CA GLU A 8 9.70 -13.26 11.38
C GLU A 8 8.32 -13.75 10.85
N PRO A 9 8.30 -14.51 9.74
CA PRO A 9 7.06 -14.85 9.05
C PRO A 9 6.09 -15.72 9.86
N GLU A 10 6.58 -16.46 10.86
CA GLU A 10 5.71 -17.21 11.78
C GLU A 10 4.95 -16.27 12.74
N ILE A 11 5.61 -15.22 13.23
CA ILE A 11 4.95 -14.21 14.07
C ILE A 11 3.84 -13.53 13.28
N VAL A 12 4.09 -13.14 12.02
CA VAL A 12 3.07 -12.52 11.17
C VAL A 12 1.90 -13.47 10.92
N ARG A 13 2.16 -14.75 10.64
CA ARG A 13 1.13 -15.79 10.48
C ARG A 13 0.25 -15.88 11.74
N ASP A 14 0.87 -15.92 12.91
CA ASP A 14 0.15 -16.07 14.18
C ASP A 14 -0.66 -14.82 14.52
N MET A 15 -0.16 -13.63 14.20
CA MET A 15 -0.94 -12.38 14.29
C MET A 15 -2.18 -12.42 13.39
N ILE A 16 -2.05 -12.83 12.12
CA ILE A 16 -3.18 -12.94 11.19
C ILE A 16 -4.21 -13.93 11.73
N ARG A 17 -3.77 -15.13 12.11
CA ARG A 17 -4.66 -16.18 12.66
C ARG A 17 -5.38 -15.73 13.93
N THR A 18 -4.68 -15.03 14.83
CA THR A 18 -5.27 -14.53 16.08
C THR A 18 -6.41 -13.56 15.78
N ILE A 19 -6.19 -12.60 14.89
CA ILE A 19 -7.23 -11.61 14.57
C ILE A 19 -8.37 -12.28 13.78
N LYS A 20 -8.09 -13.20 12.84
CA LYS A 20 -9.15 -13.96 12.15
C LYS A 20 -9.97 -14.84 13.11
N GLY A 21 -9.35 -15.38 14.15
CA GLY A 21 -10.00 -16.17 15.19
C GLY A 21 -10.78 -15.34 16.22
N SER A 22 -10.67 -14.00 16.21
CA SER A 22 -11.30 -13.13 17.22
C SER A 22 -12.81 -12.94 17.06
N GLY A 23 -13.40 -13.43 15.97
CA GLY A 23 -14.82 -13.23 15.65
C GLY A 23 -15.14 -11.86 15.03
N LEU A 24 -14.13 -11.03 14.74
CA LEU A 24 -14.32 -9.77 14.01
C LEU A 24 -14.76 -10.04 12.56
N ASN A 25 -15.91 -9.48 12.18
CA ASN A 25 -16.40 -9.51 10.80
C ASN A 25 -15.90 -8.29 9.99
N ILE A 26 -14.60 -8.04 10.03
CA ILE A 26 -13.95 -6.94 9.32
C ILE A 26 -12.78 -7.52 8.52
N PRO A 27 -12.60 -7.15 7.23
CA PRO A 27 -11.47 -7.60 6.43
C PRO A 27 -10.13 -7.19 7.04
N ILE A 28 -9.17 -8.11 7.04
CA ILE A 28 -7.82 -7.90 7.54
C ILE A 28 -6.85 -7.84 6.36
N SER A 29 -5.96 -6.86 6.41
CA SER A 29 -4.88 -6.74 5.43
C SER A 29 -3.55 -6.46 6.09
N ILE A 30 -2.49 -6.76 5.35
CA ILE A 30 -1.13 -6.32 5.68
C ILE A 30 -0.55 -5.53 4.52
N LYS A 31 0.37 -4.61 4.84
CA LYS A 31 1.18 -3.89 3.86
C LYS A 31 2.64 -4.27 4.04
N ILE A 32 3.24 -4.79 2.99
CA ILE A 32 4.62 -5.28 3.01
C ILE A 32 5.53 -4.52 2.05
N ARG A 33 6.83 -4.72 2.25
CA ARG A 33 7.88 -4.46 1.27
C ARG A 33 8.32 -5.79 0.67
N ILE A 34 9.23 -5.79 -0.30
CA ILE A 34 9.81 -7.03 -0.83
C ILE A 34 11.15 -7.36 -0.13
N HIS A 35 11.54 -8.63 -0.11
CA HIS A 35 12.90 -9.02 0.25
C HIS A 35 13.86 -8.83 -0.92
N ASN A 36 15.17 -8.85 -0.66
CA ASN A 36 16.17 -8.90 -1.72
C ASN A 36 16.07 -10.21 -2.51
N ASP A 37 15.80 -11.32 -1.82
CA ASP A 37 15.48 -12.61 -2.42
C ASP A 37 13.96 -12.69 -2.66
N LEU A 38 13.56 -12.73 -3.92
CA LEU A 38 12.15 -12.78 -4.29
C LEU A 38 11.48 -14.11 -3.91
N LYS A 39 12.24 -15.20 -3.72
CA LYS A 39 11.68 -16.46 -3.22
C LYS A 39 11.11 -16.28 -1.81
N LYS A 40 11.83 -15.56 -0.94
CA LYS A 40 11.33 -15.22 0.40
C LYS A 40 10.06 -14.37 0.34
N THR A 41 9.99 -13.44 -0.61
CA THR A 41 8.79 -12.62 -0.82
C THR A 41 7.60 -13.49 -1.25
N HIS A 42 7.82 -14.40 -2.20
CA HIS A 42 6.82 -15.36 -2.66
C HIS A 42 6.30 -16.26 -1.52
N GLU A 43 7.21 -16.87 -0.76
CA GLU A 43 6.85 -17.72 0.40
C GLU A 43 6.09 -16.93 1.46
N PHE A 44 6.49 -15.68 1.70
CA PHE A 44 5.84 -14.81 2.67
C PHE A 44 4.38 -14.53 2.29
N VAL A 45 4.11 -14.12 1.04
CA VAL A 45 2.74 -13.79 0.61
C VAL A 45 1.84 -15.02 0.58
N LYS A 46 2.36 -16.19 0.16
CA LYS A 46 1.66 -17.47 0.24
C LYS A 46 1.28 -17.84 1.66
N ARG A 47 2.21 -17.66 2.60
CA ARG A 47 1.97 -17.95 4.02
C ARG A 47 0.92 -17.03 4.62
N ALA A 48 0.94 -15.75 4.26
CA ALA A 48 -0.06 -14.79 4.70
C ALA A 48 -1.46 -15.15 4.17
N GLU A 49 -1.57 -15.55 2.90
CA GLU A 49 -2.82 -16.07 2.32
C GLU A 49 -3.33 -17.31 3.08
N VAL A 50 -2.48 -18.32 3.30
CA VAL A 50 -2.85 -19.54 4.05
C VAL A 50 -3.25 -19.23 5.51
N ALA A 51 -2.72 -18.15 6.10
CA ALA A 51 -3.12 -17.70 7.43
C ALA A 51 -4.54 -17.11 7.48
N GLY A 52 -5.17 -16.85 6.32
CA GLY A 52 -6.52 -16.32 6.22
C GLY A 52 -6.59 -14.81 6.00
N LEU A 53 -5.52 -14.21 5.47
CA LEU A 53 -5.49 -12.79 5.13
C LEU A 53 -6.50 -12.47 4.01
N ASP A 54 -7.25 -11.37 4.12
CA ASP A 54 -8.30 -11.03 3.15
C ASP A 54 -7.75 -10.28 1.92
N PHE A 55 -6.74 -9.40 2.09
CA PHE A 55 -6.00 -8.80 0.97
C PHE A 55 -4.61 -8.32 1.41
N ILE A 56 -3.71 -8.09 0.45
CA ILE A 56 -2.33 -7.66 0.73
C ILE A 56 -1.93 -6.44 -0.10
N THR A 57 -1.21 -5.49 0.50
CA THR A 57 -0.57 -4.41 -0.25
C THR A 57 0.93 -4.66 -0.36
N VAL A 58 1.49 -4.63 -1.57
CA VAL A 58 2.92 -4.86 -1.82
C VAL A 58 3.59 -3.59 -2.34
N HIS A 59 4.56 -3.08 -1.58
CA HIS A 59 5.50 -2.09 -2.07
C HIS A 59 6.70 -2.79 -2.68
N GLY A 60 6.91 -2.67 -4.00
CA GLY A 60 8.03 -3.26 -4.75
C GLY A 60 9.42 -2.68 -4.42
N ARG A 61 9.64 -2.13 -3.24
CA ARG A 61 10.96 -1.73 -2.73
C ARG A 61 11.34 -2.59 -1.54
N THR A 62 12.63 -2.86 -1.40
CA THR A 62 13.14 -3.56 -0.23
C THR A 62 13.18 -2.64 0.99
N ARG A 63 13.31 -3.19 2.20
CA ARG A 63 13.40 -2.40 3.44
C ARG A 63 14.53 -1.34 3.38
N ARG A 64 15.66 -1.69 2.78
CA ARG A 64 16.86 -0.83 2.70
C ARG A 64 16.89 0.07 1.47
N ALA A 65 16.01 -0.14 0.50
CA ALA A 65 15.95 0.67 -0.71
C ALA A 65 15.57 2.13 -0.38
N LYS A 66 16.33 3.07 -0.92
CA LYS A 66 16.03 4.51 -0.85
C LYS A 66 14.78 4.83 -1.67
N SER A 67 14.08 5.90 -1.30
CA SER A 67 12.90 6.38 -2.03
C SER A 67 13.19 6.84 -3.47
N SER A 68 14.47 7.09 -3.79
CA SER A 68 14.96 7.40 -5.14
C SER A 68 15.24 6.17 -6.00
N SER A 69 15.39 4.98 -5.40
CA SER A 69 15.54 3.73 -6.15
C SER A 69 14.21 3.37 -6.81
N PRO A 70 14.18 2.93 -8.08
CA PRO A 70 12.94 2.57 -8.75
C PRO A 70 12.22 1.41 -8.04
N VAL A 71 10.89 1.38 -8.14
CA VAL A 71 10.07 0.26 -7.67
C VAL A 71 10.27 -0.95 -8.59
N ASN A 72 10.49 -2.12 -8.01
CA ASN A 72 10.52 -3.39 -8.74
C ASN A 72 9.09 -3.85 -9.03
N VAL A 73 8.59 -3.45 -10.20
CA VAL A 73 7.24 -3.80 -10.67
C VAL A 73 7.10 -5.30 -10.92
N MET A 74 8.15 -5.97 -11.38
CA MET A 74 8.14 -7.42 -11.64
C MET A 74 8.00 -8.23 -10.35
N ALA A 75 8.57 -7.76 -9.24
CA ALA A 75 8.37 -8.38 -7.94
C ALA A 75 6.91 -8.29 -7.46
N ILE A 76 6.23 -7.17 -7.76
CA ILE A 76 4.79 -7.02 -7.46
C ILE A 76 3.98 -7.98 -8.33
N LYS A 77 4.28 -8.06 -9.63
CA LYS A 77 3.64 -9.01 -10.56
C LYS A 77 3.81 -10.46 -10.08
N LEU A 78 5.02 -10.86 -9.72
CA LEU A 78 5.30 -12.18 -9.16
C LEU A 78 4.41 -12.45 -7.94
N CYS A 79 4.32 -11.50 -7.00
CA CYS A 79 3.44 -11.65 -5.84
C CYS A 79 1.97 -11.83 -6.24
N LYS A 80 1.48 -11.07 -7.24
CA LYS A 80 0.10 -11.17 -7.70
C LYS A 80 -0.20 -12.53 -8.34
N GLU A 81 0.73 -13.06 -9.13
CA GLU A 81 0.62 -14.40 -9.72
C GLU A 81 0.75 -15.52 -8.67
N SER A 82 1.26 -15.19 -7.48
CA SER A 82 1.50 -16.15 -6.41
C SER A 82 0.32 -16.35 -5.48
N ILE A 83 -0.71 -15.51 -5.48
CA ILE A 83 -1.82 -15.59 -4.51
C ILE A 83 -3.15 -15.33 -5.21
N ASN A 84 -4.22 -15.86 -4.65
CA ASN A 84 -5.59 -15.69 -5.14
C ASN A 84 -6.31 -14.52 -4.45
N ILE A 85 -5.91 -14.14 -3.24
CA ILE A 85 -6.45 -12.96 -2.56
C ILE A 85 -6.10 -11.67 -3.30
N PRO A 86 -6.92 -10.60 -3.17
CA PRO A 86 -6.61 -9.32 -3.79
C PRO A 86 -5.24 -8.76 -3.36
N LEU A 87 -4.50 -8.26 -4.34
CA LEU A 87 -3.22 -7.57 -4.16
C LEU A 87 -3.32 -6.12 -4.62
N ILE A 88 -2.93 -5.21 -3.74
CA ILE A 88 -2.81 -3.79 -4.01
C ILE A 88 -1.34 -3.45 -4.29
N ALA A 89 -1.05 -2.96 -5.49
CA ALA A 89 0.29 -2.54 -5.88
C ALA A 89 0.61 -1.15 -5.30
N ASN A 90 1.81 -0.97 -4.75
CA ASN A 90 2.25 0.31 -4.21
C ASN A 90 3.66 0.69 -4.65
N GLY A 91 3.82 1.95 -5.03
CA GLY A 91 5.12 2.56 -5.32
C GLY A 91 5.14 3.33 -6.63
N ASP A 92 5.76 4.51 -6.59
CA ASP A 92 6.00 5.40 -7.75
C ASP A 92 4.76 5.81 -8.56
N VAL A 93 3.59 5.87 -7.93
CA VAL A 93 2.35 6.37 -8.52
C VAL A 93 2.19 7.86 -8.21
N PHE A 94 2.41 8.73 -9.19
CA PHE A 94 2.30 10.19 -9.06
C PHE A 94 1.22 10.81 -9.95
N SER A 95 0.60 10.02 -10.81
CA SER A 95 -0.52 10.38 -11.68
C SER A 95 -1.46 9.19 -11.86
N LEU A 96 -2.69 9.43 -12.36
CA LEU A 96 -3.59 8.35 -12.75
C LEU A 96 -2.94 7.45 -13.82
N LYS A 97 -2.23 8.04 -14.79
CA LYS A 97 -1.49 7.32 -15.83
C LYS A 97 -0.41 6.38 -15.25
N ASP A 98 0.25 6.75 -14.15
CA ASP A 98 1.22 5.86 -13.49
C ASP A 98 0.51 4.67 -12.82
N ALA A 99 -0.69 4.89 -12.28
CA ALA A 99 -1.52 3.80 -11.76
C ALA A 99 -1.92 2.83 -12.87
N ASP A 100 -2.37 3.35 -14.02
CA ASP A 100 -2.73 2.55 -15.19
C ASP A 100 -1.54 1.72 -15.68
N LYS A 101 -0.35 2.33 -15.82
CA LYS A 101 0.87 1.60 -16.21
C LYS A 101 1.23 0.49 -15.22
N LEU A 102 1.12 0.77 -13.91
CA LEU A 102 1.42 -0.20 -12.88
C LEU A 102 0.43 -1.39 -12.93
N TYR A 103 -0.86 -1.10 -13.14
CA TYR A 103 -1.89 -2.09 -13.38
C TYR A 103 -1.60 -2.92 -14.63
N GLU A 104 -1.26 -2.29 -15.76
CA GLU A 104 -1.03 -2.99 -17.03
C GLU A 104 0.08 -4.04 -16.94
N VAL A 105 1.14 -3.75 -16.18
CA VAL A 105 2.25 -4.70 -16.02
C VAL A 105 1.93 -5.79 -14.99
N THR A 106 1.34 -5.41 -13.85
CA THR A 106 1.19 -6.32 -12.69
C THR A 106 -0.11 -7.10 -12.68
N LYS A 107 -1.14 -6.60 -13.37
CA LYS A 107 -2.53 -7.06 -13.29
C LYS A 107 -3.01 -7.20 -11.83
N CYS A 108 -2.55 -6.29 -10.97
CA CYS A 108 -2.99 -6.17 -9.58
C CYS A 108 -4.47 -5.78 -9.47
N ASP A 109 -5.08 -6.03 -8.32
CA ASP A 109 -6.52 -5.77 -8.09
C ASP A 109 -6.79 -4.34 -7.61
N GLY A 110 -5.73 -3.57 -7.31
CA GLY A 110 -5.83 -2.18 -6.92
C GLY A 110 -4.46 -1.50 -6.87
N VAL A 111 -4.47 -0.17 -6.89
CA VAL A 111 -3.25 0.64 -6.81
C VAL A 111 -3.33 1.60 -5.63
N MET A 112 -2.24 1.69 -4.86
CA MET A 112 -2.08 2.61 -3.75
C MET A 112 -0.99 3.65 -4.06
N SER A 113 -1.34 4.93 -3.95
CA SER A 113 -0.38 6.03 -3.94
C SER A 113 -0.18 6.58 -2.52
N ALA A 114 0.98 7.17 -2.26
CA ALA A 114 1.28 7.86 -1.00
C ALA A 114 1.89 9.24 -1.29
N ARG A 115 3.15 9.29 -1.76
CA ARG A 115 3.82 10.55 -2.12
C ARG A 115 3.08 11.32 -3.22
N GLY A 116 2.47 10.62 -4.19
CA GLY A 116 1.65 11.25 -5.22
C GLY A 116 0.47 12.00 -4.62
N LEU A 117 -0.25 11.39 -3.67
CA LEU A 117 -1.37 12.03 -2.96
C LEU A 117 -0.90 13.16 -2.04
N LEU A 118 0.25 13.04 -1.40
CA LEU A 118 0.83 14.15 -0.61
C LEU A 118 1.17 15.37 -1.48
N LYS A 119 1.52 15.16 -2.75
CA LYS A 119 1.75 16.25 -3.71
C LYS A 119 0.45 16.78 -4.33
N ASN A 120 -0.46 15.87 -4.66
CA ASN A 120 -1.73 16.17 -5.31
C ASN A 120 -2.81 15.18 -4.84
N PRO A 121 -3.66 15.57 -3.86
CA PRO A 121 -4.74 14.71 -3.39
C PRO A 121 -5.81 14.40 -4.44
N THR A 122 -5.85 15.15 -5.55
CA THR A 122 -6.78 14.91 -6.67
C THR A 122 -6.23 13.95 -7.73
N LEU A 123 -5.07 13.33 -7.50
CA LEU A 123 -4.40 12.40 -8.43
C LEU A 123 -5.37 11.40 -9.11
N PHE A 124 -6.27 10.77 -8.34
CA PHE A 124 -7.19 9.76 -8.87
C PHE A 124 -8.37 10.32 -9.66
N THR A 125 -8.55 11.64 -9.71
CA THR A 125 -9.50 12.30 -10.62
C THR A 125 -8.92 12.50 -12.03
N GLY A 126 -7.62 12.23 -12.20
CA GLY A 126 -6.90 12.49 -13.45
C GLY A 126 -6.30 13.91 -13.56
N LEU A 127 -6.59 14.80 -12.61
CA LEU A 127 -5.98 16.13 -12.56
C LEU A 127 -4.49 16.06 -12.19
N GLU A 128 -3.66 16.84 -12.88
CA GLU A 128 -2.21 16.91 -12.62
C GLU A 128 -1.83 17.87 -11.47
N TYR A 129 -2.80 18.65 -10.97
CA TYR A 129 -2.62 19.64 -9.90
C TYR A 129 -3.70 19.51 -8.83
N THR A 130 -3.44 20.02 -7.62
CA THR A 130 -4.45 20.09 -6.55
C THR A 130 -5.50 21.14 -6.87
N SER A 131 -6.72 20.71 -7.17
CA SER A 131 -7.83 21.64 -7.44
C SER A 131 -8.18 22.52 -6.22
N TRP A 132 -8.65 23.75 -6.47
CA TRP A 132 -9.14 24.65 -5.42
C TRP A 132 -10.23 24.02 -4.55
N ASN A 133 -11.18 23.31 -5.18
CA ASN A 133 -12.24 22.59 -4.49
C ASN A 133 -11.69 21.55 -3.49
N CYS A 134 -10.56 20.90 -3.82
CA CYS A 134 -9.90 19.97 -2.89
C CYS A 134 -9.33 20.69 -1.67
N ILE A 135 -8.69 21.85 -1.87
CA ILE A 135 -8.14 22.68 -0.78
C ILE A 135 -9.28 23.16 0.12
N GLU A 136 -10.33 23.72 -0.48
CA GLU A 136 -11.50 24.20 0.24
C GLU A 136 -12.15 23.07 1.07
N LYS A 137 -12.28 21.87 0.49
CA LYS A 137 -12.80 20.70 1.20
C LYS A 137 -11.89 20.28 2.35
N PHE A 138 -10.56 20.27 2.16
CA PHE A 138 -9.61 19.98 3.22
C PHE A 138 -9.73 20.97 4.39
N VAL A 139 -9.82 22.28 4.11
CA VAL A 139 -10.00 23.31 5.13
C VAL A 139 -11.31 23.13 5.89
N LYS A 140 -12.42 22.95 5.17
CA LYS A 140 -13.75 22.74 5.79
C LYS A 140 -13.77 21.51 6.69
N LEU A 141 -13.24 20.37 6.22
CA LEU A 141 -13.16 19.14 7.02
C LEU A 141 -12.23 19.31 8.23
N SER A 142 -11.11 20.01 8.05
CA SER A 142 -10.14 20.22 9.13
C SER A 142 -10.71 21.04 10.28
N ILE A 143 -11.50 22.06 9.96
CA ILE A 143 -12.22 22.88 10.95
C ILE A 143 -13.34 22.06 11.60
N ALA A 144 -14.15 21.36 10.81
CA ALA A 144 -15.30 20.62 11.31
C ALA A 144 -14.95 19.49 12.28
N TYR A 145 -13.85 18.76 12.03
CA TYR A 145 -13.43 17.63 12.84
C TYR A 145 -12.31 17.96 13.85
N GLY A 146 -11.83 19.20 13.89
CA GLY A 146 -10.79 19.63 14.83
C GLY A 146 -9.42 19.01 14.52
N THR A 147 -8.82 19.39 13.39
CA THR A 147 -7.45 18.95 13.04
C THR A 147 -6.41 19.74 13.83
N ASN A 148 -5.39 19.03 14.33
CA ASN A 148 -4.25 19.67 14.99
C ASN A 148 -3.60 20.73 14.08
N HIS A 149 -3.32 21.91 14.63
CA HIS A 149 -2.77 23.05 13.90
C HIS A 149 -1.50 22.70 13.10
N PHE A 150 -0.56 21.96 13.68
CA PHE A 150 0.67 21.55 12.99
C PHE A 150 0.37 20.62 11.80
N ILE A 151 -0.52 19.64 11.97
CA ILE A 151 -0.91 18.71 10.91
C ILE A 151 -1.63 19.45 9.78
N PHE A 152 -2.51 20.38 10.14
CA PHE A 152 -3.22 21.22 9.17
C PHE A 152 -2.24 22.00 8.28
N HIS A 153 -1.30 22.73 8.90
CA HIS A 153 -0.32 23.52 8.15
C HIS A 153 0.72 22.68 7.41
N HIS A 154 1.01 21.45 7.85
CA HIS A 154 1.93 20.57 7.15
C HIS A 154 1.35 20.02 5.84
N HIS A 155 0.03 19.91 5.74
CA HIS A 155 -0.68 19.33 4.59
C HIS A 155 -1.36 20.35 3.67
N LEU A 156 -1.43 21.62 4.08
CA LEU A 156 -1.85 22.73 3.22
C LEU A 156 -0.70 23.18 2.32
#